data_AF-A0A1Q5QZU4-F1
#
_entry.id   AF-A0A1Q5QZU4-F1
#
_cell.length_a   1.000
_cell.length_b   1.000
_cell.length_c   1.000
_cell.angle_alpha   90.00
_cell.angle_beta   90.00
_cell.angle_gamma   90.00
#
_symmetry.space_group_name_H-M   'P 1'
#
loop_
_entity.id
_entity.type
_entity.pdbx_description
1 polymer ?
#
loop_
_entity_poly.entity_id
_entity_poly.type
_entity_poly.pdbx_seq_one_letter_code
_entity_poly.pdbx_strand_id
1 'polypeptide(L)'
;MDGVFEPMIYYVKQCKLFITINDGMIEDIEKAHRNSNPNNAITVRSLDVTTSAIAVSDENRLCLDGWALTDLMAWLYRRMPTASDKAFNDAFMRLFPNSMDITDILRATLRCATGNEHTAYGDCAYFCAKVREVHPEKFAELREAWKQQFN
;
A
#
# COMPACT_ATOMS: atom_id res chain seq x y z
N MET A 1 26.57 8.51 -2.61
CA MET A 1 26.62 7.45 -3.64
C MET A 1 25.19 7.28 -4.07
N ASP A 2 24.80 7.95 -5.14
CA ASP A 2 23.43 7.94 -5.63
C ASP A 2 23.26 6.65 -6.43
N GLY A 3 22.98 5.56 -5.71
CA GLY A 3 22.60 4.30 -6.30
C GLY A 3 21.19 4.47 -6.86
N VAL A 4 21.07 4.64 -8.18
CA VAL A 4 19.78 4.49 -8.85
C VAL A 4 19.39 3.02 -8.69
N PHE A 5 18.49 2.74 -7.74
CA PHE A 5 17.93 1.40 -7.59
C PHE A 5 17.10 1.10 -8.84
N GLU A 6 17.41 0.00 -9.53
CA GLU A 6 16.58 -0.44 -10.65
C GLU A 6 15.17 -0.80 -10.13
N PRO A 7 14.10 -0.38 -10.83
CA PRO A 7 12.75 -0.77 -10.47
C PRO A 7 12.59 -2.29 -10.39
N MET A 8 12.04 -2.78 -9.30
CA MET A 8 11.76 -4.20 -9.09
C MET A 8 10.31 -4.51 -9.41
N ILE A 9 10.08 -5.48 -10.29
CA ILE A 9 8.73 -5.93 -10.66
C ILE A 9 8.40 -7.17 -9.84
N TYR A 10 7.26 -7.14 -9.14
CA TYR A 10 6.72 -8.27 -8.40
C TYR A 10 5.48 -8.82 -9.08
N TYR A 11 5.42 -10.13 -9.29
CA TYR A 11 4.20 -10.81 -9.70
C TYR A 11 3.53 -11.47 -8.50
N VAL A 12 2.35 -10.98 -8.14
CA VAL A 12 1.56 -11.48 -7.03
C VAL A 12 0.57 -12.53 -7.51
N LYS A 13 0.87 -13.81 -7.25
CA LYS A 13 0.10 -14.96 -7.76
C LYS A 13 -1.37 -14.94 -7.36
N GLN A 14 -1.67 -14.62 -6.09
CA GLN A 14 -3.03 -14.71 -5.55
C GLN A 14 -4.00 -13.75 -6.24
N CYS A 15 -3.62 -12.49 -6.44
CA CYS A 15 -4.47 -11.47 -7.06
C CYS A 15 -4.16 -11.24 -8.54
N LYS A 16 -3.14 -11.92 -9.09
CA LYS A 16 -2.69 -11.80 -10.49
C LYS A 16 -2.35 -10.36 -10.85
N LEU A 17 -1.50 -9.73 -10.04
CA LEU A 17 -1.03 -8.35 -10.25
C LEU A 17 0.47 -8.33 -10.51
N PHE A 18 0.91 -7.46 -11.39
CA PHE A 18 2.28 -6.96 -11.42
C PHE A 18 2.32 -5.65 -10.64
N ILE A 19 3.29 -5.53 -9.74
CA ILE A 19 3.53 -4.32 -8.95
C ILE A 19 4.98 -3.93 -9.16
N THR A 20 5.19 -2.74 -9.73
CA THR A 20 6.52 -2.16 -9.91
C THR A 20 6.85 -1.31 -8.70
N ILE A 21 7.94 -1.66 -8.01
CA ILE A 21 8.45 -0.92 -6.87
C ILE A 21 9.73 -0.21 -7.28
N ASN A 22 9.76 1.11 -7.05
CA ASN A 22 10.91 1.95 -7.31
C ASN A 22 11.13 2.87 -6.10
N ASP A 23 12.36 2.93 -5.61
CA ASP A 23 12.75 3.70 -4.43
C ASP A 23 11.80 3.51 -3.22
N GLY A 24 11.43 2.25 -2.95
CA GLY A 24 10.55 1.90 -1.83
C GLY A 24 9.07 2.29 -2.00
N MET A 25 8.65 2.73 -3.19
CA MET A 25 7.27 3.14 -3.50
C MET A 25 6.69 2.33 -4.65
N ILE A 26 5.36 2.26 -4.72
CA ILE A 26 4.67 1.70 -5.89
C ILE A 26 4.74 2.73 -7.02
N GLU A 27 5.40 2.36 -8.13
CA GLU A 27 5.42 3.16 -9.35
C GLU A 27 4.27 2.79 -10.29
N ASP A 28 3.94 1.50 -10.40
CA ASP A 28 2.85 1.02 -11.25
C ASP A 28 2.22 -0.28 -10.75
N ILE A 29 0.93 -0.48 -11.09
CA ILE A 29 0.17 -1.70 -10.81
C ILE A 29 -0.60 -2.13 -12.06
N GLU A 30 -0.30 -3.31 -12.57
CA GLU A 30 -0.97 -3.89 -13.73
C GLU A 30 -1.68 -5.19 -13.40
N LYS A 31 -2.84 -5.46 -14.03
CA LYS A 31 -3.43 -6.80 -13.97
C LYS A 31 -2.68 -7.72 -14.91
N ALA A 32 -2.27 -8.89 -14.42
CA ALA A 32 -1.73 -9.92 -15.27
C ALA A 32 -2.80 -10.43 -16.24
N HIS A 33 -2.44 -10.47 -17.52
CA HIS A 33 -3.23 -11.09 -18.57
C HIS A 33 -3.02 -12.60 -18.57
N ARG A 34 -3.92 -13.33 -19.25
CA ARG A 34 -3.89 -14.81 -19.31
C ARG A 34 -2.54 -15.37 -19.81
N ASN A 35 -1.82 -14.60 -20.63
CA ASN A 35 -0.55 -14.97 -21.25
C ASN A 35 0.63 -14.14 -20.71
N SER A 36 0.46 -13.40 -19.62
CA SER A 36 1.56 -12.65 -19.02
C SER A 36 2.64 -13.62 -18.55
N ASN A 37 3.87 -13.42 -19.03
CA ASN A 37 5.03 -14.20 -18.63
C ASN A 37 5.83 -13.42 -17.58
N PRO A 38 5.96 -13.92 -16.34
CA PRO A 38 6.68 -13.23 -15.27
C PRO A 38 8.21 -13.38 -15.39
N ASN A 39 8.76 -13.58 -16.59
CA ASN A 39 10.17 -13.97 -16.78
C ASN A 39 11.21 -13.00 -16.19
N ASN A 40 10.81 -11.76 -15.84
CA ASN A 40 11.66 -10.77 -15.16
C ASN A 40 11.02 -10.23 -13.87
N ALA A 41 10.04 -10.94 -13.29
CA ALA A 41 9.32 -10.52 -12.10
C ALA A 41 9.60 -11.46 -10.91
N ILE A 42 9.86 -10.88 -9.74
CA ILE A 42 9.95 -11.61 -8.48
C ILE A 42 8.55 -12.13 -8.14
N THR A 43 8.41 -13.45 -8.11
CA THR A 43 7.10 -14.07 -7.94
C THR A 43 6.79 -14.34 -6.48
N VAL A 44 5.82 -13.60 -5.94
CA VAL A 44 5.33 -13.75 -4.57
C VAL A 44 3.97 -14.45 -4.54
N ARG A 45 3.65 -15.06 -3.40
CA ARG A 45 2.41 -15.80 -3.20
C ARG A 45 1.19 -14.89 -3.10
N SER A 46 1.27 -13.88 -2.24
CA SER A 46 0.16 -12.97 -1.92
C SER A 46 0.68 -11.62 -1.42
N LEU A 47 -0.23 -10.68 -1.19
CA LEU A 47 0.08 -9.46 -0.45
C LEU A 47 -0.04 -9.68 1.05
N ASP A 48 0.69 -8.86 1.79
CA ASP A 48 0.50 -8.62 3.22
C ASP A 48 0.72 -7.13 3.51
N VAL A 49 0.50 -6.72 4.75
CA VAL A 49 0.81 -5.36 5.22
C VAL A 49 2.01 -5.37 6.15
N THR A 50 2.68 -4.23 6.27
CA THR A 50 3.78 -4.05 7.22
C THR A 50 3.81 -2.61 7.73
N THR A 51 4.35 -2.44 8.94
CA THR A 51 4.66 -1.12 9.51
C THR A 51 6.05 -0.61 9.12
N SER A 52 6.80 -1.39 8.36
CA SER A 52 8.15 -1.10 7.87
C SER A 52 8.12 -0.85 6.36
N ALA A 53 9.27 -0.51 5.75
CA ALA A 53 9.38 -0.39 4.29
C ALA A 53 8.95 -1.67 3.54
N ILE A 54 8.53 -1.50 2.28
CA ILE A 54 8.11 -2.59 1.40
C ILE A 54 9.20 -3.67 1.32
N ALA A 55 8.81 -4.92 1.57
CA ALA A 55 9.71 -6.06 1.54
C ALA A 55 8.95 -7.36 1.22
N VAL A 56 9.70 -8.40 0.83
CA VAL A 56 9.16 -9.76 0.75
C VAL A 56 9.42 -10.47 2.08
N SER A 57 8.38 -11.03 2.70
CA SER A 57 8.52 -11.80 3.94
C SER A 57 9.04 -13.22 3.68
N ASP A 58 9.48 -13.89 4.76
CA ASP A 58 9.91 -15.30 4.72
C ASP A 58 8.82 -16.26 4.21
N GLU A 59 7.54 -15.88 4.35
CA GLU A 59 6.40 -16.63 3.82
C GLU A 59 6.11 -16.33 2.33
N ASN A 60 7.03 -15.65 1.65
CA ASN A 60 6.93 -15.24 0.26
C ASN A 60 5.69 -14.35 -0.01
N ARG A 61 5.43 -13.38 0.87
CA ARG A 61 4.37 -12.37 0.68
C ARG A 61 5.02 -11.01 0.42
N LEU A 62 4.49 -10.23 -0.51
CA LEU A 62 4.91 -8.84 -0.67
C LEU A 62 4.18 -8.00 0.38
N CYS A 63 4.93 -7.54 1.38
CA CYS A 63 4.42 -6.73 2.47
C CYS A 63 4.43 -5.26 2.05
N LEU A 64 3.25 -4.66 1.99
CA LEU A 64 3.06 -3.26 1.60
C LEU A 64 2.98 -2.37 2.85
N ASP A 65 3.71 -1.27 2.82
CA ASP A 65 3.65 -0.26 3.87
C ASP A 65 2.39 0.62 3.76
N GLY A 66 2.19 1.48 4.74
CA GLY A 66 1.02 2.35 4.80
C GLY A 66 0.85 3.25 3.57
N TRP A 67 1.93 3.72 2.95
CA TRP A 67 1.87 4.58 1.76
C TRP A 67 1.48 3.76 0.52
N ALA A 68 2.12 2.60 0.34
CA ALA A 68 1.80 1.66 -0.73
C ALA A 68 0.33 1.18 -0.69
N LEU A 69 -0.28 1.09 0.49
CA LEU A 69 -1.72 0.85 0.61
C LEU A 69 -2.55 1.97 -0.03
N THR A 70 -2.14 3.24 0.10
CA THR A 70 -2.85 4.37 -0.54
C THR A 70 -2.77 4.28 -2.06
N ASP A 71 -1.61 3.91 -2.62
CA ASP A 71 -1.41 3.73 -4.06
C ASP A 71 -2.26 2.57 -4.59
N LEU A 72 -2.29 1.45 -3.86
CA LEU A 72 -3.11 0.29 -4.21
C LEU A 72 -4.61 0.59 -4.13
N MET A 73 -5.05 1.34 -3.12
CA MET A 73 -6.44 1.80 -3.01
C MET A 73 -6.81 2.72 -4.17
N ALA A 74 -5.96 3.69 -4.50
CA ALA A 74 -6.18 4.62 -5.60
C ALA A 74 -6.25 3.87 -6.94
N TRP A 75 -5.37 2.90 -7.17
CA TRP A 75 -5.43 2.01 -8.33
C TRP A 75 -6.74 1.22 -8.38
N LEU A 76 -7.14 0.59 -7.28
CA LEU A 76 -8.36 -0.21 -7.23
C LEU A 76 -9.61 0.65 -7.50
N TYR A 77 -9.63 1.87 -6.95
CA TYR A 77 -10.73 2.82 -7.13
C TYR A 77 -10.90 3.19 -8.61
N ARG A 78 -9.79 3.48 -9.31
CA ARG A 78 -9.79 3.73 -10.78
C ARG A 78 -10.30 2.53 -11.59
N ARG A 79 -10.12 1.30 -11.08
CA ARG A 79 -10.60 0.07 -11.74
C ARG A 79 -12.07 -0.24 -11.43
N MET A 80 -12.65 0.42 -10.44
CA MET A 80 -14.01 0.20 -9.95
C MET A 80 -14.78 1.52 -9.80
N PRO A 81 -14.87 2.36 -10.85
CA PRO A 81 -15.38 3.74 -10.72
C PRO A 81 -16.86 3.84 -10.33
N THR A 82 -17.63 2.75 -10.48
CA THR A 82 -19.06 2.69 -10.14
C THR A 82 -19.36 1.77 -8.96
N ALA A 83 -18.33 1.26 -8.28
CA ALA A 83 -18.53 0.42 -7.11
C ALA A 83 -19.03 1.25 -5.92
N SER A 84 -19.93 0.66 -5.13
CA SER A 84 -20.26 1.21 -3.82
C SER A 84 -19.09 1.07 -2.85
N ASP A 85 -19.05 1.89 -1.80
CA ASP A 85 -18.02 1.82 -0.76
C ASP A 85 -17.85 0.42 -0.17
N LYS A 86 -18.97 -0.30 0.03
CA LYS A 86 -18.95 -1.68 0.49
C LYS A 86 -18.27 -2.61 -0.52
N ALA A 87 -18.64 -2.52 -1.80
CA ALA A 87 -18.07 -3.37 -2.85
C ALA A 87 -16.58 -3.06 -3.07
N PHE A 88 -16.19 -1.79 -2.97
CA PHE A 88 -14.79 -1.36 -3.01
C PHE A 88 -14.00 -1.92 -1.83
N ASN A 89 -14.49 -1.76 -0.60
CA ASN A 89 -13.83 -2.27 0.60
C ASN A 89 -13.71 -3.80 0.57
N ASP A 90 -14.77 -4.51 0.20
CA ASP A 90 -14.74 -5.96 0.05
C ASP A 90 -13.70 -6.40 -1.01
N ALA A 91 -13.59 -5.66 -2.13
CA ALA A 91 -12.59 -5.94 -3.15
C ALA A 91 -11.16 -5.68 -2.65
N PHE A 92 -10.94 -4.60 -1.89
CA PHE A 92 -9.65 -4.26 -1.31
C PHE A 92 -9.22 -5.30 -0.28
N MET A 93 -10.08 -5.66 0.67
CA MET A 93 -9.78 -6.64 1.71
C MET A 93 -9.49 -8.04 1.15
N ARG A 94 -10.10 -8.42 0.01
CA ARG A 94 -9.79 -9.68 -0.69
C ARG A 94 -8.38 -9.75 -1.26
N LEU A 95 -7.68 -8.63 -1.41
CA LEU A 95 -6.27 -8.61 -1.80
C LEU A 95 -5.37 -9.10 -0.65
N PHE A 96 -5.86 -9.11 0.58
CA PHE A 96 -5.09 -9.42 1.80
C PHE A 96 -5.78 -10.47 2.69
N PRO A 97 -6.02 -11.69 2.19
CA PRO A 97 -6.88 -12.67 2.86
C PRO A 97 -6.39 -13.15 4.23
N ASN A 98 -5.10 -12.99 4.55
CA ASN A 98 -4.49 -13.47 5.81
C ASN A 98 -3.69 -12.39 6.53
N SER A 99 -3.99 -11.12 6.26
CA SER A 99 -3.28 -10.00 6.85
C SER A 99 -3.95 -9.60 8.16
N MET A 100 -3.25 -9.77 9.29
CA MET A 100 -3.82 -9.53 10.62
C MET A 100 -3.97 -8.03 10.91
N ASP A 101 -2.99 -7.22 10.51
CA ASP A 101 -2.90 -5.81 10.92
C ASP A 101 -3.46 -4.83 9.87
N ILE A 102 -4.02 -5.32 8.76
CA ILE A 102 -4.44 -4.47 7.64
C ILE A 102 -5.39 -3.36 8.05
N THR A 103 -6.34 -3.65 8.95
CA THR A 103 -7.33 -2.65 9.37
C THR A 103 -6.67 -1.56 10.20
N ASP A 104 -5.72 -1.92 11.06
CA ASP A 104 -5.05 -0.96 11.95
C ASP A 104 -4.03 -0.11 11.20
N ILE A 105 -3.27 -0.72 10.28
CA ILE A 105 -2.37 0.01 9.38
C ILE A 105 -3.15 0.93 8.45
N LEU A 106 -4.27 0.47 7.86
CA LEU A 106 -5.10 1.30 6.99
C LEU A 106 -5.67 2.51 7.75
N ARG A 107 -6.20 2.30 8.96
CA ARG A 107 -6.69 3.40 9.81
C ARG A 107 -5.57 4.36 10.19
N ALA A 108 -4.40 3.85 10.54
CA ALA A 108 -3.23 4.66 10.85
C ALA A 108 -2.80 5.51 9.66
N THR A 109 -2.66 4.91 8.47
CA THR A 109 -2.39 5.61 7.21
C THR A 109 -3.37 6.75 6.96
N LEU A 110 -4.68 6.49 7.05
CA LEU A 110 -5.71 7.53 6.83
C LEU A 110 -5.61 8.66 7.85
N ARG A 111 -5.31 8.35 9.11
CA ARG A 111 -5.10 9.37 10.15
C ARG A 111 -3.85 10.21 9.88
N CYS A 112 -2.74 9.58 9.46
CA CYS A 112 -1.51 10.27 9.09
C CYS A 112 -1.72 11.19 7.87
N ALA A 113 -2.43 10.69 6.85
CA ALA A 113 -2.77 11.41 5.63
C ALA A 113 -3.68 12.62 5.90
N THR A 114 -4.68 12.47 6.76
CA THR A 114 -5.67 13.53 7.05
C THR A 114 -5.28 14.45 8.21
N GLY A 115 -4.12 14.23 8.85
CA GLY A 115 -3.67 15.02 10.00
C GLY A 115 -4.43 14.73 11.31
N ASN A 116 -5.21 13.64 11.37
CA ASN A 116 -6.03 13.26 12.52
C ASN A 116 -5.30 12.31 13.50
N GLU A 117 -3.97 12.26 13.45
CA GLU A 117 -3.16 11.40 14.33
C GLU A 117 -3.40 11.68 15.83
N HIS A 118 -3.70 12.93 16.19
CA HIS A 118 -3.99 13.37 17.56
C HIS A 118 -5.23 12.69 18.18
N THR A 119 -6.06 12.04 17.36
CA THR A 119 -7.24 11.28 17.83
C THR A 119 -6.97 9.78 17.95
N ALA A 120 -5.73 9.32 17.72
CA ALA A 120 -5.32 7.94 17.93
C ALA A 120 -4.92 7.70 19.40
N TYR A 121 -5.37 6.58 19.97
CA TYR A 121 -5.06 6.17 21.34
C TYR A 121 -4.61 4.70 21.38
N GLY A 122 -3.81 4.33 22.38
CA GLY A 122 -3.29 2.96 22.54
C GLY A 122 -2.50 2.51 21.31
N ASP A 123 -2.74 1.28 20.86
CA ASP A 123 -2.03 0.67 19.72
C ASP A 123 -2.21 1.46 18.42
N CYS A 124 -3.33 2.17 18.24
CA CYS A 124 -3.52 3.03 17.07
C CYS A 124 -2.44 4.12 16.99
N ALA A 125 -2.02 4.68 18.13
CA ALA A 125 -0.97 5.71 18.16
C ALA A 125 0.40 5.13 17.77
N TYR A 126 0.67 3.88 18.18
CA TYR A 126 1.85 3.14 17.75
C TYR A 126 1.86 2.95 16.23
N PHE A 127 0.76 2.47 15.63
CA PHE A 127 0.67 2.29 14.18
C PHE A 127 0.83 3.60 13.41
N CYS A 128 0.21 4.70 13.86
CA CYS A 128 0.40 6.03 13.26
C CYS A 128 1.88 6.46 13.25
N ALA A 129 2.57 6.28 14.39
CA ALA A 129 3.98 6.62 14.49
C ALA A 129 4.83 5.81 13.51
N LYS A 130 4.61 4.49 13.42
CA LYS A 130 5.36 3.62 12.51
C LYS A 130 5.08 3.93 11.03
N VAL A 131 3.82 4.07 10.65
CA VAL A 131 3.45 4.38 9.25
C VAL A 131 4.08 5.70 8.79
N ARG A 132 4.05 6.75 9.63
CA ARG A 132 4.67 8.03 9.31
C ARG A 132 6.19 7.93 9.19
N GLU A 133 6.84 7.10 10.00
CA GLU A 133 8.30 6.95 10.04
C GLU A 133 8.86 6.44 8.70
N VAL A 134 8.09 5.64 7.94
CA VAL A 134 8.53 5.10 6.65
C VAL A 134 8.60 6.19 5.57
N HIS A 135 7.62 7.09 5.51
CA HIS A 135 7.51 8.14 4.47
C HIS A 135 7.19 9.52 5.07
N PRO A 136 8.06 10.10 5.93
CA PRO A 136 7.71 11.28 6.72
C PRO A 136 7.42 12.51 5.88
N GLU A 137 8.20 12.74 4.83
CA GLU A 137 8.05 13.87 3.92
C GLU A 137 6.76 13.77 3.09
N LYS A 138 6.45 12.57 2.57
CA LYS A 138 5.24 12.33 1.76
C LYS A 138 3.95 12.51 2.54
N PHE A 139 3.90 12.03 3.78
CA PHE A 139 2.75 12.28 4.65
C PHE A 139 2.62 13.76 5.03
N ALA A 140 3.74 14.49 5.15
CA ALA A 140 3.70 15.94 5.37
C ALA A 140 3.13 16.67 4.13
N GLU A 141 3.61 16.35 2.92
CA GLU A 141 3.10 16.88 1.65
C GLU A 141 1.59 16.64 1.51
N LEU A 142 1.15 15.40 1.74
CA LEU A 142 -0.25 15.00 1.62
C LEU A 142 -1.14 15.76 2.63
N ARG A 143 -0.66 15.96 3.84
CA ARG A 143 -1.38 16.70 4.89
C ARG A 143 -1.54 18.17 4.54
N GLU A 144 -0.50 18.80 3.99
CA GLU A 144 -0.59 20.19 3.56
C GLU A 144 -1.57 20.33 2.38
N ALA A 145 -1.55 19.41 1.42
CA ALA A 145 -2.54 19.37 0.34
C ALA A 145 -3.98 19.22 0.87
N TRP A 146 -4.19 18.32 1.86
CA TRP A 146 -5.49 18.13 2.49
C TRP A 146 -6.00 19.40 3.19
N LYS A 147 -5.12 20.09 3.94
CA LYS A 147 -5.47 21.36 4.60
C LYS A 147 -5.90 22.42 3.60
N GLN A 148 -5.23 22.52 2.45
CA GLN A 148 -5.57 23.52 1.41
C GLN A 148 -6.92 23.25 0.74
N GLN A 149 -7.39 22.00 0.74
CA GLN A 149 -8.65 21.61 0.11
C GLN A 149 -9.87 21.75 1.03
N PHE A 150 -9.68 21.63 2.34
CA PHE A 150 -10.78 21.55 3.32
C PHE A 150 -10.76 22.65 4.41
N ASN A 151 -9.78 23.57 4.40
CA ASN A 151 -9.81 24.85 5.11
C ASN A 151 -10.03 26.01 4.13
#